data_AF-A0A9Q1QY17-F1
#
_entry.id   AF-A0A9Q1QY17-F1
#
_cell.length_a   1.000
_cell.length_b   1.000
_cell.length_c   1.000
_cell.angle_alpha   90.00
_cell.angle_beta   90.00
_cell.angle_gamma   90.00
#
_symmetry.space_group_name_H-M   'P 1'
#
loop_
_entity.id
_entity.type
_entity.pdbx_description
1 polymer ?
#
loop_
_entity_poly.entity_id
_entity_poly.type
_entity_poly.pdbx_seq_one_letter_code
_entity_poly.pdbx_strand_id
1 'polypeptide(L)'
;MEPASGFLASLCNFICFLPYFFGLLILGSIKGAILCSFILLIVTIGNSAIILSLWPLHLFYTYYCLLRTKQFGAALKLVLCICVLVILFLYPLIGFASSVVGGAAYGFLAPMFATFRAVGGGKTNAFFHIIYDGTWDTVKRSITIVRDVRDVCYHSYFSIMDGLLIQEPPGAKYYEIRLFYIPGAVIAGAVGVLVDTVMIIVIATCKFPYMLFKGWSRLFHDCIGAQGPFLETICVPFAGLAILLWPLAVVGALLGSMLSSIFLGAYAGVVVYQEESFWLGLCYIVASLSIYDEYSNDVLDMPEGSCFPRPQYRKKTMSRASSLSRPNSSRKSTNSINAPMLVLKHLELADGFFEDCRNYGEIMVSKDVITLKDIEDAKSNKDCGQVITIGLPAYCILQTLIRSAKANSTGLLLNDNVTEITSTNRPADAFYEWFLNPVLIIKDQIRAEDLSESEEEYLGKLVLLSSDPERLKNSNIGSPPESDLRRAEFDALARRLRGITKSISRYPTFRRRFDGSIKIILEELVKKNGDSRKSEDLEPLNLSRSKSMFARVFGQKSVRNRTNKNEFDQVA
;
A
#
# COMPACT_ATOMS: atom_id res chain seq x y z
N MET A 1 28.83 24.84 -14.17
CA MET A 1 29.76 25.60 -13.32
C MET A 1 30.71 24.60 -12.72
N GLU A 2 32.01 24.71 -12.99
CA GLU A 2 33.02 23.87 -12.34
C GLU A 2 32.96 24.07 -10.82
N PRO A 3 33.14 23.01 -10.02
CA PRO A 3 33.13 23.14 -8.56
C PRO A 3 34.37 23.89 -8.12
N ALA A 4 34.20 25.09 -7.58
CA ALA A 4 35.29 25.87 -7.03
C ALA A 4 35.89 25.14 -5.81
N SER A 5 37.18 24.81 -5.89
CA SER A 5 37.96 24.19 -4.83
C SER A 5 38.26 25.20 -3.72
N GLY A 6 37.37 25.29 -2.73
CA GLY A 6 37.61 26.05 -1.50
C GLY A 6 36.36 26.31 -0.67
N PHE A 7 36.46 26.17 0.65
CA PHE A 7 35.38 26.40 1.61
C PHE A 7 34.74 27.80 1.45
N LEU A 8 35.55 28.84 1.18
CA LEU A 8 35.09 30.21 0.94
C LEU A 8 34.30 30.38 -0.36
N ALA A 9 34.69 29.68 -1.43
CA ALA A 9 33.97 29.73 -2.70
C ALA A 9 32.64 28.96 -2.63
N SER A 10 32.62 27.85 -1.89
CA SER A 10 31.40 27.11 -1.54
C SER A 10 30.44 27.96 -0.70
N LEU A 11 30.96 28.67 0.31
CA LEU A 11 30.17 29.58 1.16
C LEU A 11 29.61 30.77 0.36
N CYS A 12 30.39 31.35 -0.56
CA CYS A 12 29.93 32.42 -1.43
C CYS A 12 28.82 31.95 -2.39
N ASN A 13 28.98 30.77 -3.00
CA ASN A 13 27.94 30.17 -3.85
C ASN A 13 26.66 29.85 -3.05
N PHE A 14 26.79 29.41 -1.80
CA PHE A 14 25.65 29.20 -0.90
C PHE A 14 24.90 30.50 -0.61
N ILE A 15 25.62 31.58 -0.28
CA ILE A 15 25.02 32.90 -0.02
C ILE A 15 24.35 33.45 -1.28
N CYS A 16 24.94 33.28 -2.46
CA CYS A 16 24.34 33.69 -3.73
C CYS A 16 23.12 32.83 -4.14
N PHE A 17 23.04 31.58 -3.67
CA PHE A 17 21.91 30.69 -3.93
C PHE A 17 20.72 30.97 -3.00
N LEU A 18 20.95 31.52 -1.81
CA LEU A 18 19.92 31.80 -0.80
C LEU A 18 18.74 32.66 -1.34
N PRO A 19 18.95 33.77 -2.07
CA PRO A 19 17.87 34.56 -2.64
C PRO A 19 17.09 33.80 -3.71
N TYR A 20 17.77 32.95 -4.48
CA TYR A 20 17.14 32.10 -5.49
C TYR A 20 16.24 31.03 -4.85
N PHE A 21 16.71 30.38 -3.79
CA PHE A 21 15.91 29.46 -2.98
C PHE A 21 14.69 30.15 -2.36
N PHE A 22 14.87 31.31 -1.73
CA PHE A 22 13.76 32.07 -1.16
C PHE A 22 12.76 32.54 -2.23
N GLY A 23 13.25 32.93 -3.42
CA GLY A 23 12.40 33.26 -4.55
C GLY A 23 11.53 32.07 -5.00
N LEU A 24 12.13 30.88 -5.13
CA LEU A 24 11.40 29.65 -5.45
C LEU A 24 10.42 29.25 -4.35
N LEU A 25 10.81 29.40 -3.08
CA LEU A 25 9.96 29.10 -1.94
C LEU A 25 8.75 30.03 -1.89
N ILE A 26 8.94 31.34 -2.09
CA ILE A 26 7.85 32.33 -2.13
C ILE A 26 6.91 32.00 -3.29
N LEU A 27 7.46 31.77 -4.49
CA LEU A 27 6.67 31.45 -5.66
C LEU A 27 5.89 30.13 -5.49
N GLY A 28 6.55 29.10 -4.97
CA GLY A 28 5.94 27.82 -4.63
C GLY A 28 4.87 27.94 -3.54
N SER A 29 5.07 28.81 -2.55
CA SER A 29 4.11 29.08 -1.47
C SER A 29 2.89 29.85 -1.98
N ILE A 30 3.08 30.85 -2.83
CA ILE A 30 1.98 31.58 -3.48
C ILE A 30 1.15 30.61 -4.33
N LYS A 31 1.82 29.80 -5.16
CA LYS A 31 1.17 28.78 -5.99
C LYS A 31 0.41 27.76 -5.14
N GLY A 32 1.04 27.27 -4.07
CA GLY A 32 0.44 26.38 -3.10
C GLY A 32 -0.79 27.00 -2.45
N ALA A 33 -0.72 28.26 -1.99
CA ALA A 33 -1.83 28.97 -1.37
C ALA A 33 -3.03 29.15 -2.32
N ILE A 34 -2.77 29.52 -3.59
CA ILE A 34 -3.82 29.68 -4.61
C ILE A 34 -4.53 28.34 -4.88
N LEU A 35 -3.77 27.27 -5.06
CA LEU A 35 -4.33 25.95 -5.40
C LEU A 35 -4.91 25.22 -4.18
N CYS A 36 -4.42 25.51 -2.98
CA CYS A 36 -4.83 24.85 -1.74
C CYS A 36 -6.34 24.94 -1.53
N SER A 37 -6.93 26.13 -1.64
CA SER A 37 -8.37 26.32 -1.43
C SER A 37 -9.21 25.48 -2.39
N PHE A 38 -8.84 25.42 -3.68
CA PHE A 38 -9.57 24.66 -4.68
C PHE A 38 -9.41 23.15 -4.48
N ILE A 39 -8.20 22.68 -4.19
CA ILE A 39 -7.92 21.26 -3.95
C ILE A 39 -8.58 20.77 -2.66
N LEU A 40 -8.52 21.58 -1.60
CA LEU A 40 -9.19 21.32 -0.33
C LEU A 40 -10.69 21.11 -0.54
N LEU A 41 -11.33 21.96 -1.34
CA LEU A 41 -12.75 21.81 -1.68
C LEU A 41 -13.03 20.52 -2.43
N ILE A 42 -12.25 20.20 -3.48
CA ILE A 42 -12.42 18.95 -4.25
C ILE A 42 -12.33 17.73 -3.33
N VAL A 43 -11.27 17.64 -2.53
CA VAL A 43 -11.00 16.47 -1.68
C VAL A 43 -12.02 16.39 -0.55
N THR A 44 -12.28 17.49 0.15
CA THR A 44 -13.21 17.50 1.30
C THR A 44 -14.63 17.20 0.85
N ILE A 45 -15.14 17.89 -0.17
CA ILE A 45 -16.52 17.69 -0.65
C ILE A 45 -16.64 16.29 -1.27
N GLY A 46 -15.69 15.90 -2.12
CA GLY A 46 -15.69 14.61 -2.80
C GLY A 46 -15.70 13.44 -1.82
N ASN A 47 -14.75 13.41 -0.88
CA ASN A 47 -14.65 12.34 0.10
C ASN A 47 -15.84 12.33 1.06
N SER A 48 -16.27 13.51 1.55
CA SER A 48 -17.39 13.59 2.48
C SER A 48 -18.70 13.13 1.83
N ALA A 49 -18.95 13.48 0.58
CA ALA A 49 -20.11 13.02 -0.17
C ALA A 49 -20.12 11.50 -0.35
N ILE A 50 -18.97 10.90 -0.71
CA ILE A 50 -18.83 9.43 -0.82
C ILE A 50 -19.07 8.77 0.54
N ILE A 51 -18.42 9.26 1.60
CA ILE A 51 -18.51 8.65 2.94
C ILE A 51 -19.93 8.74 3.46
N LEU A 52 -20.56 9.93 3.41
CA LEU A 52 -21.92 10.13 3.91
C LEU A 52 -22.96 9.34 3.09
N SER A 53 -22.81 9.25 1.77
CA SER A 53 -23.76 8.50 0.93
C SER A 53 -23.69 6.99 1.16
N LEU A 54 -22.49 6.42 1.35
CA LEU A 54 -22.31 4.99 1.59
C LEU A 54 -22.41 4.58 3.05
N TRP A 55 -22.30 5.51 3.99
CA TRP A 55 -22.30 5.21 5.41
C TRP A 55 -23.51 4.39 5.88
N PRO A 56 -24.77 4.68 5.49
CA PRO A 56 -25.91 3.84 5.86
C PRO A 56 -25.80 2.42 5.32
N LEU A 57 -25.28 2.27 4.10
CA LEU A 57 -25.09 0.97 3.46
C LEU A 57 -23.97 0.18 4.14
N HIS A 58 -22.86 0.82 4.47
CA HIS A 58 -21.77 0.23 5.25
C HIS A 58 -22.26 -0.21 6.62
N LEU A 59 -23.05 0.62 7.30
CA LEU A 59 -23.64 0.28 8.59
C LEU A 59 -24.50 -0.98 8.49
N PHE A 60 -25.48 -0.98 7.59
CA PHE A 60 -26.35 -2.14 7.38
C PHE A 60 -25.56 -3.40 7.02
N TYR A 61 -24.66 -3.31 6.03
CA TYR A 61 -23.89 -4.46 5.55
C TYR A 61 -22.97 -5.04 6.62
N THR A 62 -22.38 -4.17 7.45
CA THR A 62 -21.50 -4.61 8.54
C THR A 62 -22.23 -5.42 9.58
N TYR A 63 -23.40 -4.94 10.02
CA TYR A 63 -24.25 -5.69 10.93
C TYR A 63 -24.75 -6.98 10.30
N TYR A 64 -25.15 -6.95 9.04
CA TYR A 64 -25.56 -8.13 8.30
C TYR A 64 -24.48 -9.22 8.32
N CYS A 65 -23.24 -8.88 7.94
CA CYS A 65 -22.12 -9.81 7.92
C CYS A 65 -21.75 -10.32 9.33
N LEU A 66 -21.72 -9.42 10.31
CA LEU A 66 -21.34 -9.74 11.68
C LEU A 66 -22.35 -10.67 12.38
N LEU A 67 -23.63 -10.49 12.12
CA LEU A 67 -24.67 -11.37 12.68
C LEU A 67 -24.69 -12.73 11.97
N ARG A 68 -24.50 -12.73 10.64
CA ARG A 68 -24.58 -13.93 9.80
C ARG A 68 -23.32 -14.80 9.81
N THR A 69 -22.15 -14.25 10.15
CA THR A 69 -20.90 -15.02 10.17
C THR A 69 -20.99 -16.23 11.11
N LYS A 70 -20.44 -17.36 10.65
CA LYS A 70 -20.30 -18.59 11.46
C LYS A 70 -18.99 -18.62 12.24
N GLN A 71 -18.09 -17.65 12.04
CA GLN A 71 -16.76 -17.63 12.66
C GLN A 71 -16.79 -17.26 14.13
N PHE A 72 -17.77 -16.44 14.54
CA PHE A 72 -17.82 -15.84 15.88
C PHE A 72 -18.91 -16.48 16.72
N GLY A 73 -18.61 -16.71 17.99
CA GLY A 73 -19.57 -17.12 18.99
C GLY A 73 -20.48 -15.97 19.45
N ALA A 74 -21.49 -16.28 20.26
CA ALA A 74 -22.58 -15.34 20.58
C ALA A 74 -22.10 -14.14 21.40
N ALA A 75 -21.21 -14.35 22.37
CA ALA A 75 -20.71 -13.26 23.21
C ALA A 75 -19.76 -12.34 22.42
N LEU A 76 -18.87 -12.91 21.61
CA LEU A 76 -18.02 -12.14 20.69
C LEU A 76 -18.86 -11.30 19.72
N LYS A 77 -19.93 -11.84 19.14
CA LYS A 77 -20.84 -11.09 18.26
C LYS A 77 -21.44 -9.88 18.97
N LEU A 78 -21.95 -10.06 20.20
CA LEU A 78 -22.54 -8.97 20.98
C LEU A 78 -21.52 -7.86 21.24
N VAL A 79 -20.32 -8.22 21.71
CA VAL A 79 -19.24 -7.24 21.99
C VAL A 79 -18.85 -6.51 20.70
N LEU A 80 -18.63 -7.23 19.61
CA LEU A 80 -18.29 -6.63 18.31
C LEU A 80 -19.42 -5.72 17.81
N CYS A 81 -20.69 -6.08 17.99
CA CYS A 81 -21.82 -5.23 17.59
C CYS A 81 -21.78 -3.86 18.30
N ILE A 82 -21.39 -3.82 19.58
CA ILE A 82 -21.26 -2.57 20.33
C ILE A 82 -20.01 -1.80 19.87
N CYS A 83 -18.86 -2.47 19.77
CA CYS A 83 -17.60 -1.81 19.37
C CYS A 83 -17.68 -1.25 17.93
N VAL A 84 -18.22 -2.03 17.00
CA VAL A 84 -18.39 -1.64 15.60
C VAL A 84 -19.36 -0.46 15.48
N LEU A 85 -20.39 -0.36 16.34
CA LEU A 85 -21.27 0.81 16.37
C LEU A 85 -20.44 2.08 16.58
N VAL A 86 -19.62 2.10 17.63
CA VAL A 86 -18.78 3.26 17.97
C VAL A 86 -17.84 3.61 16.81
N ILE A 87 -17.19 2.61 16.22
CA ILE A 87 -16.27 2.81 15.08
C ILE A 87 -17.02 3.37 13.87
N LEU A 88 -18.19 2.83 13.53
CA LEU A 88 -18.98 3.27 12.37
C LEU A 88 -19.52 4.69 12.54
N PHE A 89 -19.84 5.14 13.75
CA PHE A 89 -20.25 6.51 14.01
C PHE A 89 -19.07 7.50 14.04
N LEU A 90 -17.90 7.07 14.52
CA LEU A 90 -16.68 7.89 14.47
C LEU A 90 -16.10 7.99 13.06
N TYR A 91 -16.30 6.98 12.21
CA TYR A 91 -15.72 6.88 10.87
C TYR A 91 -16.01 8.11 9.98
N PRO A 92 -17.25 8.61 9.85
CA PRO A 92 -17.52 9.82 9.07
C PRO A 92 -16.80 11.07 9.60
N LEU A 93 -16.71 11.23 10.93
CA LEU A 93 -16.04 12.37 11.55
C LEU A 93 -14.53 12.34 11.27
N ILE A 94 -13.92 11.17 11.47
CA ILE A 94 -12.50 10.94 11.18
C ILE A 94 -12.23 11.16 9.68
N GLY A 95 -13.09 10.62 8.81
CA GLY A 95 -12.97 10.76 7.36
C GLY A 95 -13.07 12.21 6.88
N PHE A 96 -13.96 13.01 7.50
CA PHE A 96 -14.05 14.45 7.25
C PHE A 96 -12.77 15.17 7.69
N ALA A 97 -12.35 14.96 8.94
CA ALA A 97 -11.16 15.60 9.50
C ALA A 97 -9.89 15.25 8.69
N SER A 98 -9.72 13.97 8.33
CA SER A 98 -8.60 13.52 7.49
C SER A 98 -8.65 14.10 6.08
N SER A 99 -9.85 14.32 5.52
CA SER A 99 -10.00 14.91 4.19
C SER A 99 -9.66 16.41 4.19
N VAL A 100 -10.00 17.13 5.26
CA VAL A 100 -9.61 18.53 5.44
C VAL A 100 -8.10 18.66 5.59
N VAL A 101 -7.52 17.92 6.55
CA VAL A 101 -6.07 17.96 6.81
C VAL A 101 -5.27 17.48 5.60
N GLY A 102 -5.66 16.34 5.03
CA GLY A 102 -5.01 15.75 3.86
C GLY A 102 -5.17 16.61 2.61
N GLY A 103 -6.36 17.19 2.39
CA GLY A 103 -6.63 18.10 1.28
C GLY A 103 -5.81 19.39 1.37
N ALA A 104 -5.69 19.99 2.56
CA ALA A 104 -4.88 21.17 2.79
C ALA A 104 -3.39 20.87 2.61
N ALA A 105 -2.89 19.83 3.26
CA ALA A 105 -1.48 19.42 3.16
C ALA A 105 -1.09 19.08 1.72
N TYR A 106 -1.88 18.27 1.02
CA TYR A 106 -1.64 17.92 -0.37
C TYR A 106 -1.76 19.14 -1.29
N GLY A 107 -2.79 19.96 -1.11
CA GLY A 107 -3.06 21.13 -1.92
C GLY A 107 -1.98 22.21 -1.82
N PHE A 108 -1.34 22.34 -0.67
CA PHE A 108 -0.23 23.27 -0.45
C PHE A 108 1.13 22.68 -0.87
N LEU A 109 1.45 21.47 -0.41
CA LEU A 109 2.79 20.89 -0.59
C LEU A 109 3.04 20.38 -2.01
N ALA A 110 2.06 19.77 -2.68
CA ALA A 110 2.29 19.18 -3.99
C ALA A 110 2.66 20.23 -5.07
N PRO A 111 1.96 21.38 -5.19
CA PRO A 111 2.37 22.44 -6.10
C PRO A 111 3.71 23.07 -5.71
N MET A 112 3.99 23.23 -4.41
CA MET A 112 5.27 23.72 -3.92
C MET A 112 6.42 22.80 -4.35
N PHE A 113 6.33 21.49 -4.10
CA PHE A 113 7.36 20.54 -4.54
C PHE A 113 7.52 20.52 -6.07
N ALA A 114 6.45 20.72 -6.83
CA ALA A 114 6.53 20.80 -8.29
C ALA A 114 7.37 22.00 -8.76
N THR A 115 7.30 23.15 -8.07
CA THR A 115 8.15 24.31 -8.39
C THR A 115 9.64 24.01 -8.21
N PHE A 116 10.01 23.28 -7.15
CA PHE A 116 11.38 22.85 -6.91
C PHE A 116 11.86 21.80 -7.92
N ARG A 117 10.99 20.86 -8.33
CA ARG A 117 11.31 19.86 -9.37
C ARG A 117 11.53 20.46 -10.75
N ALA A 118 10.81 21.53 -11.09
CA ALA A 118 10.94 22.19 -12.40
C ALA A 118 12.34 22.77 -12.63
N VAL A 119 13.00 23.21 -11.54
CA VAL A 119 14.36 23.78 -11.58
C VAL A 119 15.44 22.72 -11.75
N GLY A 120 15.26 21.56 -11.12
CA GLY A 120 16.20 20.45 -11.22
C GLY A 120 16.23 19.72 -12.56
N GLY A 121 15.25 19.96 -13.44
CA GLY A 121 15.06 19.15 -14.66
C GLY A 121 15.82 19.58 -15.91
N GLY A 122 16.64 20.63 -15.87
CA GLY A 122 17.40 21.11 -17.03
C GLY A 122 16.54 21.51 -18.25
N LYS A 123 15.26 21.86 -18.03
CA LYS A 123 14.29 22.10 -19.12
C LYS A 123 14.54 23.43 -19.84
N THR A 124 14.40 23.42 -21.17
CA THR A 124 14.35 24.64 -22.01
C THR A 124 13.08 25.43 -21.66
N ASN A 125 13.21 26.58 -20.98
CA ASN A 125 12.15 27.44 -20.38
C ASN A 125 11.81 27.15 -18.91
N ALA A 126 12.83 27.14 -18.04
CA ALA A 126 12.67 26.96 -16.59
C ALA A 126 11.57 27.84 -15.96
N PHE A 127 11.49 29.14 -16.29
CA PHE A 127 10.49 30.05 -15.72
C PHE A 127 9.03 29.65 -16.01
N PHE A 128 8.73 29.23 -17.23
CA PHE A 128 7.39 28.76 -17.59
C PHE A 128 7.05 27.48 -16.84
N HIS A 129 8.00 26.53 -16.78
CA HIS A 129 7.80 25.26 -16.08
C HIS A 129 7.62 25.42 -14.57
N ILE A 130 8.29 26.38 -13.93
CA ILE A 130 8.09 26.67 -12.50
C ILE A 130 6.64 27.08 -12.22
N ILE A 131 6.04 27.89 -13.09
CA ILE A 131 4.66 28.35 -12.94
C ILE A 131 3.65 27.26 -13.34
N TYR A 132 3.87 26.60 -14.48
CA TYR A 132 2.91 25.67 -15.07
C TYR A 132 2.94 24.26 -14.46
N ASP A 133 4.13 23.69 -14.24
CA ASP A 133 4.27 22.28 -13.84
C ASP A 133 3.65 22.03 -12.47
N GLY A 134 2.85 20.99 -12.31
CA GLY A 134 2.20 20.68 -11.04
C GLY A 134 0.94 21.49 -10.73
N THR A 135 0.48 22.40 -11.59
CA THR A 135 -0.82 23.06 -11.41
C THR A 135 -1.96 22.09 -11.77
N TRP A 136 -2.06 21.73 -13.05
CA TRP A 136 -3.11 20.82 -13.54
C TRP A 136 -2.92 19.37 -13.06
N ASP A 137 -1.68 18.94 -12.90
CA ASP A 137 -1.38 17.59 -12.40
C ASP A 137 -1.83 17.41 -10.95
N THR A 138 -1.72 18.46 -10.12
CA THR A 138 -2.21 18.39 -8.74
C THR A 138 -3.73 18.30 -8.70
N VAL A 139 -4.45 19.02 -9.57
CA VAL A 139 -5.91 18.90 -9.71
C VAL A 139 -6.32 17.51 -10.21
N LYS A 140 -5.67 16.97 -11.24
CA LYS A 140 -5.94 15.60 -11.71
C LYS A 140 -5.72 14.57 -10.60
N ARG A 141 -4.64 14.73 -9.82
CA ARG A 141 -4.32 13.84 -8.71
C ARG A 141 -5.29 14.00 -7.54
N SER A 142 -5.79 15.19 -7.25
CA SER A 142 -6.82 15.36 -6.21
C SER A 142 -8.13 14.64 -6.56
N ILE A 143 -8.55 14.70 -7.84
CA ILE A 143 -9.66 13.88 -8.35
C ILE A 143 -9.33 12.39 -8.23
N THR A 144 -8.07 12.01 -8.44
CA THR A 144 -7.63 10.62 -8.27
C THR A 144 -7.72 10.17 -6.81
N ILE A 145 -7.36 11.02 -5.85
CA ILE A 145 -7.51 10.75 -4.41
C ILE A 145 -8.99 10.48 -4.08
N VAL A 146 -9.90 11.31 -4.57
CA VAL A 146 -11.35 11.11 -4.36
C VAL A 146 -11.84 9.80 -4.98
N ARG A 147 -11.34 9.45 -6.17
CA ARG A 147 -11.63 8.15 -6.80
C ARG A 147 -11.07 6.98 -6.00
N ASP A 148 -9.88 7.11 -5.43
CA ASP A 148 -9.28 6.07 -4.60
C ASP A 148 -10.12 5.83 -3.33
N VAL A 149 -10.61 6.89 -2.68
CA VAL A 149 -11.56 6.77 -1.54
C VAL A 149 -12.86 6.10 -1.96
N ARG A 150 -13.41 6.49 -3.13
CA ARG A 150 -14.59 5.82 -3.69
C ARG A 150 -14.35 4.33 -3.88
N ASP A 151 -13.24 3.94 -4.48
CA ASP A 151 -12.93 2.54 -4.77
C ASP A 151 -12.71 1.74 -3.47
N VAL A 152 -12.13 2.35 -2.43
CA VAL A 152 -12.07 1.76 -1.08
C VAL A 152 -13.47 1.54 -0.52
N CYS A 153 -14.33 2.55 -0.52
CA CYS A 153 -15.67 2.46 0.05
C CYS A 153 -16.61 1.52 -0.75
N TYR A 154 -16.52 1.49 -2.08
CA TYR A 154 -17.40 0.67 -2.92
C TYR A 154 -16.94 -0.78 -3.11
N HIS A 155 -15.65 -1.06 -2.99
CA HIS A 155 -15.12 -2.39 -3.32
C HIS A 155 -14.35 -3.01 -2.17
N SER A 156 -13.37 -2.30 -1.65
CA SER A 156 -12.48 -2.84 -0.64
C SER A 156 -13.22 -3.13 0.66
N TYR A 157 -14.12 -2.22 1.04
CA TYR A 157 -15.00 -2.38 2.20
C TYR A 157 -15.83 -3.66 2.10
N PHE A 158 -16.61 -3.81 1.03
CA PHE A 158 -17.46 -4.99 0.82
C PHE A 158 -16.63 -6.27 0.72
N SER A 159 -15.50 -6.26 -0.01
CA SER A 159 -14.58 -7.41 -0.09
C SER A 159 -14.02 -7.86 1.26
N ILE A 160 -13.82 -6.94 2.20
CA ILE A 160 -13.41 -7.26 3.57
C ILE A 160 -14.58 -7.91 4.31
N MET A 161 -15.76 -7.30 4.22
CA MET A 161 -16.97 -7.77 4.89
C MET A 161 -17.43 -9.15 4.38
N ASP A 162 -17.33 -9.41 3.08
CA ASP A 162 -17.59 -10.71 2.44
C ASP A 162 -16.66 -11.81 2.95
N GLY A 163 -15.41 -11.42 3.30
CA GLY A 163 -14.45 -12.33 3.92
C GLY A 163 -14.97 -12.95 5.22
N LEU A 164 -15.77 -12.21 6.00
CA LEU A 164 -16.37 -12.72 7.24
C LEU A 164 -17.49 -13.73 6.97
N LEU A 165 -18.12 -13.69 5.80
CA LEU A 165 -19.21 -14.59 5.42
C LEU A 165 -18.71 -15.92 4.85
N ILE A 166 -17.67 -15.88 4.01
CA ILE A 166 -17.23 -17.02 3.18
C ILE A 166 -16.36 -18.01 3.95
N GLN A 167 -15.59 -17.54 4.91
CA GLN A 167 -14.55 -18.35 5.53
C GLN A 167 -15.12 -19.17 6.69
N GLU A 168 -15.34 -20.46 6.47
CA GLU A 168 -15.70 -21.40 7.54
C GLU A 168 -14.46 -21.68 8.42
N PRO A 169 -14.61 -21.72 9.75
CA PRO A 169 -13.48 -21.93 10.65
C PRO A 169 -12.88 -23.33 10.44
N PRO A 170 -11.55 -23.46 10.29
CA PRO A 170 -10.91 -24.76 10.18
C PRO A 170 -11.14 -25.55 11.48
N GLY A 171 -11.79 -26.71 11.37
CA GLY A 171 -12.03 -27.60 12.51
C GLY A 171 -13.20 -27.23 13.42
N ALA A 172 -14.21 -26.49 12.93
CA ALA A 172 -15.50 -26.23 13.60
C ALA A 172 -15.44 -25.49 14.95
N LYS A 173 -14.30 -24.91 15.34
CA LYS A 173 -14.20 -24.05 16.53
C LYS A 173 -14.42 -22.59 16.15
N TYR A 174 -15.53 -22.02 16.60
CA TYR A 174 -15.77 -20.59 16.53
C TYR A 174 -14.85 -19.84 17.49
N TYR A 175 -14.53 -18.59 17.16
CA TYR A 175 -13.83 -17.68 18.07
C TYR A 175 -14.83 -17.15 19.10
N GLU A 176 -14.50 -17.27 20.39
CA GLU A 176 -15.33 -16.79 21.50
C GLU A 176 -14.51 -15.97 22.48
N ILE A 177 -15.15 -14.98 23.12
CA ILE A 177 -14.53 -14.12 24.13
C ILE A 177 -14.93 -14.57 25.54
N ARG A 178 -13.99 -14.49 26.47
CA ARG A 178 -14.19 -14.73 27.90
C ARG A 178 -14.68 -13.45 28.57
N LEU A 179 -16.00 -13.31 28.70
CA LEU A 179 -16.67 -12.11 29.24
C LEU A 179 -16.15 -11.68 30.63
N PHE A 180 -15.79 -12.63 31.49
CA PHE A 180 -15.35 -12.37 32.86
C PHE A 180 -14.13 -11.43 32.95
N TYR A 181 -13.21 -11.50 31.98
CA TYR A 181 -11.99 -10.67 32.00
C TYR A 181 -12.16 -9.29 31.34
N ILE A 182 -13.31 -9.02 30.71
CA ILE A 182 -13.55 -7.75 30.00
C ILE A 182 -13.58 -6.55 30.95
N PRO A 183 -14.28 -6.55 32.09
CA PRO A 183 -14.31 -5.39 32.97
C PRO A 183 -12.91 -5.01 33.46
N GLY A 184 -12.11 -6.00 33.86
CA GLY A 184 -10.72 -5.78 34.27
C GLY A 184 -9.85 -5.23 33.12
N ALA A 185 -10.03 -5.73 31.90
CA ALA A 185 -9.34 -5.24 30.71
C ALA A 185 -9.72 -3.79 30.38
N VAL A 186 -11.01 -3.42 30.49
CA VAL A 186 -11.48 -2.06 30.24
C VAL A 186 -10.90 -1.08 31.26
N ILE A 187 -10.91 -1.45 32.56
CA ILE A 187 -10.33 -0.62 33.62
C ILE A 187 -8.83 -0.44 33.40
N ALA A 188 -8.09 -1.53 33.16
CA ALA A 188 -6.64 -1.45 32.92
C ALA A 188 -6.31 -0.63 31.67
N GLY A 189 -7.07 -0.80 30.58
CA GLY A 189 -6.92 0.00 29.38
C GLY A 189 -7.18 1.48 29.63
N ALA A 190 -8.22 1.85 30.38
CA ALA A 190 -8.51 3.25 30.72
C ALA A 190 -7.41 3.88 31.59
N VAL A 191 -6.93 3.15 32.60
CA VAL A 191 -5.79 3.58 33.44
C VAL A 191 -4.53 3.72 32.60
N GLY A 192 -4.26 2.76 31.71
CA GLY A 192 -3.12 2.80 30.80
C GLY A 192 -3.17 4.00 29.86
N VAL A 193 -4.32 4.29 29.25
CA VAL A 193 -4.51 5.50 28.43
C VAL A 193 -4.23 6.76 29.24
N LEU A 194 -4.77 6.85 30.47
CA LEU A 194 -4.58 8.02 31.32
C LEU A 194 -3.10 8.25 31.66
N VAL A 195 -2.40 7.20 32.07
CA VAL A 195 -0.98 7.28 32.47
C VAL A 195 -0.09 7.52 31.25
N ASP A 196 -0.21 6.70 30.21
CA ASP A 196 0.65 6.77 29.03
C ASP A 196 0.47 8.10 28.32
N THR A 197 -0.76 8.62 28.19
CA THR A 197 -0.99 9.91 27.53
C THR A 197 -0.25 11.03 28.25
N VAL A 198 -0.39 11.13 29.58
CA VAL A 198 0.29 12.18 30.36
C VAL A 198 1.80 12.03 30.30
N MET A 199 2.30 10.82 30.56
CA MET A 199 3.75 10.58 30.66
C MET A 199 4.45 10.70 29.30
N ILE A 200 3.86 10.15 28.23
CA ILE A 200 4.43 10.23 26.88
C ILE A 200 4.44 11.68 26.38
N ILE A 201 3.40 12.47 26.68
CA ILE A 201 3.42 13.91 26.39
C ILE A 201 4.59 14.60 27.08
N VAL A 202 4.81 14.33 28.38
CA VAL A 202 5.92 14.91 29.14
C VAL A 202 7.27 14.50 28.53
N ILE A 203 7.49 13.21 28.25
CA ILE A 203 8.74 12.70 27.66
C ILE A 203 8.96 13.34 26.28
N ALA A 204 7.95 13.33 25.42
CA ALA A 204 8.02 13.88 24.08
C ALA A 204 8.31 15.38 24.09
N THR A 205 7.70 16.14 25.02
CA THR A 205 7.94 17.58 25.18
C THR A 205 9.36 17.86 25.68
N CYS A 206 9.91 17.03 26.57
CA CYS A 206 11.30 17.16 27.02
C CYS A 206 12.30 16.84 25.91
N LYS A 207 12.00 15.85 25.06
CA LYS A 207 12.85 15.44 23.93
C LYS A 207 12.67 16.30 22.67
N PHE A 208 11.58 17.06 22.59
CA PHE A 208 11.26 17.99 21.50
C PHE A 208 12.41 18.93 21.14
N PRO A 209 13.00 19.71 22.08
CA PRO A 209 14.12 20.59 21.75
C PRO A 209 15.34 19.81 21.25
N TYR A 210 15.63 18.64 21.82
CA TYR A 210 16.75 17.81 21.39
C TYR A 210 16.57 17.32 19.94
N MET A 211 15.38 16.83 19.59
CA MET A 211 15.02 16.43 18.23
C MET A 211 15.16 17.59 17.23
N LEU A 212 14.71 18.79 17.63
CA LEU A 212 14.82 19.99 16.81
C LEU A 212 16.29 20.33 16.51
N PHE A 213 17.11 20.50 17.55
CA PHE A 213 18.51 20.91 17.39
C PHE A 213 19.38 19.83 16.73
N LYS A 214 19.25 18.57 17.15
CA LYS A 214 20.03 17.46 16.59
C LYS A 214 19.67 17.21 15.13
N GLY A 215 18.38 17.17 14.81
CA GLY A 215 17.92 16.97 13.45
C GLY A 215 18.35 18.10 12.52
N TRP A 216 18.28 19.34 12.97
CA TRP A 216 18.86 20.46 12.22
C TRP A 216 20.36 20.32 12.02
N SER A 217 21.13 20.07 13.09
CA SER A 217 22.58 19.88 13.00
C SER A 217 22.94 18.78 12.00
N ARG A 218 22.24 17.63 12.03
CA ARG A 218 22.44 16.53 11.08
C ARG A 218 22.12 16.95 9.65
N LEU A 219 20.99 17.61 9.40
CA LEU A 219 20.64 18.11 8.07
C LEU A 219 21.69 19.10 7.54
N PHE A 220 22.24 19.97 8.40
CA PHE A 220 23.35 20.86 8.03
C PHE A 220 24.65 20.10 7.75
N HIS A 221 24.96 19.05 8.51
CA HIS A 221 26.14 18.21 8.26
C HIS A 221 26.02 17.42 6.96
N ASP A 222 24.85 16.84 6.67
CA ASP A 222 24.56 16.11 5.44
C ASP A 222 24.66 17.04 4.21
N CYS A 223 24.38 18.34 4.41
CA CYS A 223 24.59 19.38 3.41
C CYS A 223 26.07 19.70 3.15
N ILE A 224 26.95 19.61 4.16
CA ILE A 224 28.35 20.07 4.09
C ILE A 224 29.34 18.93 3.79
N GLY A 225 28.95 17.66 3.95
CA GLY A 225 29.83 16.49 3.75
C GLY A 225 30.37 16.32 2.32
N ALA A 226 31.46 15.55 2.18
CA ALA A 226 32.24 15.36 0.93
C ALA A 226 31.48 14.73 -0.26
N GLN A 227 30.21 14.36 -0.09
CA GLN A 227 29.27 13.89 -1.12
C GLN A 227 27.89 14.56 -0.99
N GLY A 228 27.82 15.75 -0.36
CA GLY A 228 26.56 16.41 -0.04
C GLY A 228 25.75 16.82 -1.29
N PRO A 229 24.43 17.03 -1.14
CA PRO A 229 23.50 17.39 -2.23
C PRO A 229 23.86 18.70 -2.95
N PHE A 230 24.86 19.44 -2.50
CA PHE A 230 25.45 20.61 -3.17
C PHE A 230 26.35 20.27 -4.36
N LEU A 231 26.74 19.00 -4.52
CA LEU A 231 27.44 18.52 -5.71
C LEU A 231 26.51 18.35 -6.93
N GLU A 232 25.22 18.08 -6.69
CA GLU A 232 24.20 18.04 -7.74
C GLU A 232 23.24 19.23 -7.59
N THR A 233 23.26 20.15 -8.56
CA THR A 233 22.43 21.37 -8.59
C THR A 233 20.92 21.12 -8.43
N ILE A 234 20.49 19.87 -8.64
CA ILE A 234 19.11 19.39 -8.54
C ILE A 234 18.64 19.22 -7.09
N CYS A 235 19.53 18.84 -6.17
CA CYS A 235 19.18 18.43 -4.81
C CYS A 235 19.23 19.58 -3.80
N VAL A 236 19.95 20.66 -4.10
CA VAL A 236 20.10 21.83 -3.21
C VAL A 236 18.77 22.44 -2.74
N PRO A 237 17.78 22.67 -3.61
CA PRO A 237 16.50 23.23 -3.16
C PRO A 237 15.71 22.26 -2.25
N PHE A 238 15.85 20.96 -2.45
CA PHE A 238 15.19 19.96 -1.59
C PHE A 238 15.83 19.88 -0.21
N ALA A 239 17.16 19.98 -0.14
CA ALA A 239 17.89 20.05 1.13
C ALA A 239 17.51 21.30 1.94
N GLY A 240 17.46 22.47 1.29
CA GLY A 240 17.02 23.71 1.93
C GLY A 240 15.56 23.64 2.43
N LEU A 241 14.67 23.02 1.66
CA LEU A 241 13.28 22.82 2.06
C LEU A 241 13.15 21.84 3.23
N ALA A 242 13.96 20.77 3.27
CA ALA A 242 13.98 19.83 4.39
C ALA A 242 14.42 20.50 5.70
N ILE A 243 15.45 21.36 5.66
CA ILE A 243 15.89 22.16 6.82
C ILE A 243 14.77 23.08 7.30
N LEU A 244 14.07 23.77 6.37
CA LEU A 244 12.99 24.69 6.71
C LEU A 244 11.77 23.98 7.30
N LEU A 245 11.40 22.81 6.74
CA LEU A 245 10.23 22.04 7.18
C LEU A 245 10.51 21.16 8.41
N TRP A 246 11.77 21.03 8.83
CA TRP A 246 12.13 20.21 9.98
C TRP A 246 11.36 20.55 11.27
N PRO A 247 11.18 21.82 11.68
CA PRO A 247 10.39 22.15 12.87
C PRO A 247 8.94 21.66 12.78
N LEU A 248 8.34 21.73 11.58
CA LEU A 248 7.00 21.22 11.35
C LEU A 248 6.97 19.69 11.50
N ALA A 249 8.01 18.98 11.02
CA ALA A 249 8.14 17.54 11.21
C ALA A 249 8.27 17.18 12.70
N VAL A 250 9.02 17.95 13.51
CA VAL A 250 9.13 17.74 14.96
C VAL A 250 7.78 17.97 15.66
N VAL A 251 7.02 19.01 15.29
CA VAL A 251 5.66 19.22 15.79
C VAL A 251 4.75 18.05 15.40
N GLY A 252 4.86 17.56 14.16
CA GLY A 252 4.16 16.37 13.70
C GLY A 252 4.50 15.12 14.52
N ALA A 253 5.78 14.92 14.88
CA ALA A 253 6.22 13.82 15.72
C ALA A 253 5.68 13.91 17.15
N LEU A 254 5.57 15.12 17.71
CA LEU A 254 4.94 15.36 19.01
C LEU A 254 3.45 14.99 18.97
N LEU A 255 2.71 15.51 17.99
CA LEU A 255 1.28 15.18 17.79
C LEU A 255 1.08 13.69 17.53
N GLY A 256 1.97 13.07 16.75
CA GLY A 256 1.97 11.62 16.51
C GLY A 256 2.19 10.83 17.78
N SER A 257 3.11 11.28 18.65
CA SER A 257 3.36 10.68 19.96
C SER A 257 2.14 10.76 20.86
N MET A 258 1.48 11.93 20.91
CA MET A 258 0.21 12.12 21.62
C MET A 258 -0.85 11.12 21.15
N LEU A 259 -1.03 10.99 19.84
CA LEU A 259 -2.02 10.07 19.30
C LEU A 259 -1.67 8.60 19.58
N SER A 260 -0.39 8.23 19.43
CA SER A 260 0.09 6.86 19.67
C SER A 260 -0.03 6.42 21.13
N SER A 261 0.10 7.36 22.08
CA SER A 261 0.03 7.10 23.52
C SER A 261 -1.31 6.51 23.95
N ILE A 262 -2.40 6.89 23.28
CA ILE A 262 -3.75 6.36 23.54
C ILE A 262 -3.77 4.86 23.20
N PHE A 263 -3.25 4.48 22.04
CA PHE A 263 -3.25 3.08 21.61
C PHE A 263 -2.28 2.24 22.44
N LEU A 264 -1.11 2.79 22.77
CA LEU A 264 -0.12 2.13 23.60
C LEU A 264 -0.69 1.85 25.00
N GLY A 265 -1.27 2.86 25.65
CA GLY A 265 -1.89 2.70 26.97
C GLY A 265 -3.10 1.76 26.95
N ALA A 266 -3.95 1.84 25.93
CA ALA A 266 -5.11 0.94 25.79
C ALA A 266 -4.71 -0.54 25.66
N TYR A 267 -3.51 -0.83 25.17
CA TYR A 267 -3.00 -2.20 25.05
C TYR A 267 -2.82 -2.89 26.41
N ALA A 268 -2.75 -2.15 27.52
CA ALA A 268 -2.79 -2.71 28.87
C ALA A 268 -4.01 -3.62 29.08
N GLY A 269 -5.18 -3.23 28.53
CA GLY A 269 -6.39 -4.06 28.57
C GLY A 269 -6.24 -5.38 27.82
N VAL A 270 -5.53 -5.36 26.68
CA VAL A 270 -5.23 -6.57 25.90
C VAL A 270 -4.34 -7.51 26.71
N VAL A 271 -3.33 -6.99 27.41
CA VAL A 271 -2.45 -7.78 28.28
C VAL A 271 -3.23 -8.42 29.42
N VAL A 272 -4.12 -7.68 30.10
CA VAL A 272 -4.99 -8.25 31.15
C VAL A 272 -5.83 -9.41 30.62
N TYR A 273 -6.40 -9.26 29.42
CA TYR A 273 -7.24 -10.27 28.82
C TYR A 273 -6.44 -11.52 28.37
N GLN A 274 -5.23 -11.33 27.83
CA GLN A 274 -4.37 -12.42 27.37
C GLN A 274 -3.74 -13.21 28.52
N GLU A 275 -3.23 -12.50 29.53
CA GLU A 275 -2.48 -13.10 30.65
C GLU A 275 -3.38 -13.47 31.83
N GLU A 276 -4.67 -13.15 31.74
CA GLU A 276 -5.70 -13.39 32.77
C GLU A 276 -5.27 -12.83 34.12
N SER A 277 -4.63 -11.65 34.11
CA SER A 277 -4.07 -11.03 35.30
C SER A 277 -4.07 -9.53 35.18
N PHE A 278 -4.79 -8.87 36.09
CA PHE A 278 -4.81 -7.42 36.19
C PHE A 278 -3.44 -6.83 36.54
N TRP A 279 -2.68 -7.52 37.41
CA TRP A 279 -1.33 -7.11 37.82
C TRP A 279 -0.38 -7.00 36.62
N LEU A 280 -0.45 -7.94 35.69
CA LEU A 280 0.39 -7.91 34.49
C LEU A 280 -0.01 -6.78 33.53
N GLY A 281 -1.28 -6.39 33.51
CA GLY A 281 -1.71 -5.17 32.84
C GLY A 281 -1.07 -3.91 33.44
N LEU A 282 -1.02 -3.82 34.76
CA LEU A 282 -0.34 -2.70 35.45
C LEU A 282 1.18 -2.72 35.18
N CYS A 283 1.81 -3.90 35.21
CA CYS A 283 3.21 -4.03 34.80
C CYS A 283 3.41 -3.54 33.36
N TYR A 284 2.48 -3.84 32.44
CA TYR A 284 2.57 -3.37 31.07
C TYR A 284 2.52 -1.84 30.97
N ILE A 285 1.67 -1.15 31.74
CA ILE A 285 1.61 0.33 31.73
C ILE A 285 2.96 0.94 32.13
N VAL A 286 3.67 0.32 33.07
CA VAL A 286 5.02 0.78 33.43
C VAL A 286 6.03 0.42 32.33
N ALA A 287 5.91 -0.78 31.77
CA ALA A 287 6.79 -1.24 30.69
C ALA A 287 6.58 -0.46 29.38
N SER A 288 5.38 0.02 29.07
CA SER A 288 5.07 0.78 27.85
C SER A 288 5.82 2.10 27.83
N LEU A 289 5.96 2.76 28.98
CA LEU A 289 6.80 3.96 29.13
C LEU A 289 8.27 3.66 28.82
N SER A 290 8.80 2.53 29.31
CA SER A 290 10.17 2.12 29.00
C SER A 290 10.37 1.84 27.51
N ILE A 291 9.37 1.22 26.86
CA ILE A 291 9.40 0.91 25.43
C ILE A 291 9.37 2.19 24.59
N TYR A 292 8.50 3.15 24.95
CA TYR A 292 8.41 4.42 24.24
C TYR A 292 9.69 5.26 24.43
N ASP A 293 10.22 5.31 25.65
CA ASP A 293 11.44 6.04 25.96
C ASP A 293 12.67 5.45 25.25
N GLU A 294 12.82 4.12 25.24
CA GLU A 294 13.84 3.39 24.47
C GLU A 294 13.70 3.67 22.96
N TYR A 295 12.50 3.51 22.40
CA TYR A 295 12.25 3.80 20.99
C TYR A 295 12.57 5.25 20.61
N SER A 296 12.18 6.21 21.45
CA SER A 296 12.47 7.62 21.21
C SER A 296 13.96 7.95 21.42
N ASN A 297 14.68 7.20 22.26
CA ASN A 297 16.14 7.30 22.35
C ASN A 297 16.80 6.83 21.05
N ASP A 298 16.37 5.69 20.51
CA ASP A 298 16.89 5.14 19.25
C ASP A 298 16.64 6.09 18.07
N VAL A 299 15.41 6.61 17.93
CA VAL A 299 15.06 7.59 16.88
C VAL A 299 15.94 8.84 16.98
N LEU A 300 16.35 9.19 18.19
CA LEU A 300 17.17 10.36 18.46
C LEU A 300 18.65 10.03 18.56
N ASP A 301 19.11 8.81 18.24
CA ASP A 301 20.49 8.35 18.41
C ASP A 301 21.07 8.73 19.80
N MET A 302 20.29 8.56 20.86
CA MET A 302 20.69 8.75 22.27
C MET A 302 21.23 7.44 22.87
N PRO A 303 21.88 7.46 24.06
CA PRO A 303 22.39 6.24 24.67
C PRO A 303 21.32 5.15 24.81
N GLU A 304 21.70 3.91 24.51
CA GLU A 304 20.81 2.75 24.53
C GLU A 304 20.20 2.54 25.93
N GLY A 305 18.90 2.21 25.94
CA GLY A 305 18.13 1.92 27.15
C GLY A 305 17.10 2.99 27.51
N SER A 306 16.40 2.77 28.62
CA SER A 306 15.38 3.68 29.14
C SER A 306 15.64 4.02 30.61
N CYS A 307 15.22 5.20 31.04
CA CYS A 307 15.22 5.60 32.45
C CYS A 307 14.07 4.97 33.27
N PHE A 308 13.10 4.32 32.61
CA PHE A 308 11.96 3.68 33.25
C PHE A 308 12.18 2.19 33.49
N PRO A 309 11.65 1.62 34.59
CA PRO A 309 11.73 0.19 34.83
C PRO A 309 10.93 -0.59 33.78
N ARG A 310 11.43 -1.77 33.41
CA ARG A 310 10.78 -2.68 32.46
C ARG A 310 10.33 -3.97 33.16
N PRO A 311 9.22 -3.93 33.93
CA PRO A 311 8.72 -5.11 34.62
C PRO A 311 8.24 -6.17 33.61
N GLN A 312 8.37 -7.44 34.00
CA GLN A 312 7.86 -8.54 33.19
C GLN A 312 6.33 -8.57 33.26
N TYR A 313 5.68 -8.39 32.11
CA TYR A 313 4.22 -8.35 31.98
C TYR A 313 3.63 -9.57 31.23
N ARG A 314 4.46 -10.56 30.86
CA ARG A 314 4.01 -11.81 30.21
C ARG A 314 4.48 -13.03 31.00
N LYS A 315 3.58 -13.96 31.33
CA LYS A 315 3.90 -15.19 32.10
C LYS A 315 4.67 -16.22 31.27
N LYS A 316 4.47 -16.22 29.96
CA LYS A 316 5.25 -17.01 29.00
C LYS A 316 5.80 -16.04 27.97
N THR A 317 7.12 -16.06 27.75
CA THR A 317 7.66 -15.63 26.46
C THR A 317 6.96 -16.50 25.42
N MET A 318 5.98 -15.95 24.69
CA MET A 318 5.32 -16.71 23.66
C MET A 318 6.39 -17.17 22.67
N SER A 319 6.74 -18.44 22.74
CA SER A 319 7.43 -19.20 21.70
C SER A 319 6.46 -19.39 20.52
N ARG A 320 5.95 -18.30 19.95
CA ARG A 320 5.29 -18.27 18.65
C ARG A 320 6.32 -17.93 17.57
N ALA A 321 7.39 -18.73 17.57
CA ALA A 321 8.40 -18.84 16.53
C ALA A 321 9.19 -20.14 16.77
N SER A 322 8.52 -21.29 16.81
CA SER A 322 9.19 -22.59 16.64
C SER A 322 9.50 -22.79 15.15
N SER A 323 10.39 -21.94 14.62
CA SER A 323 11.26 -22.18 13.46
C SER A 323 11.99 -20.89 13.04
N LEU A 324 12.63 -20.16 13.97
CA LEU A 324 13.68 -19.21 13.55
C LEU A 324 14.70 -18.90 14.66
N SER A 325 15.33 -19.93 15.22
CA SER A 325 16.66 -19.75 15.80
C SER A 325 17.68 -19.78 14.66
N ARG A 326 17.88 -18.63 14.00
CA ARG A 326 19.12 -18.40 13.27
C ARG A 326 20.20 -18.22 14.34
N PRO A 327 21.24 -19.06 14.42
CA PRO A 327 22.31 -18.82 15.38
C PRO A 327 22.96 -17.48 15.03
N ASN A 328 23.02 -16.58 16.01
CA ASN A 328 23.83 -15.37 15.97
C ASN A 328 25.31 -15.79 15.86
N SER A 329 25.76 -16.10 14.64
CA SER A 329 27.17 -15.93 14.30
C SER A 329 27.33 -14.48 13.86
N SER A 330 27.86 -13.67 14.76
CA SER A 330 28.43 -12.37 14.49
C SER A 330 29.46 -12.45 13.36
N ARG A 331 29.02 -12.35 12.10
CA ARG A 331 29.86 -11.84 11.03
C ARG A 331 29.72 -10.33 11.06
N LYS A 332 30.69 -9.69 11.70
CA LYS A 332 31.02 -8.28 11.47
C LYS A 332 31.14 -8.11 9.94
N SER A 333 30.17 -7.46 9.32
CA SER A 333 30.34 -6.95 7.96
C SER A 333 31.26 -5.75 8.07
N THR A 334 32.54 -6.01 7.86
CA THR A 334 33.53 -4.97 7.58
C THR A 334 33.07 -4.19 6.37
N ASN A 335 32.87 -2.88 6.56
CA ASN A 335 32.82 -1.82 5.58
C ASN A 335 33.09 -2.26 4.12
N SER A 336 32.03 -2.44 3.34
CA SER A 336 32.10 -2.31 1.88
C SER A 336 31.18 -1.17 1.46
N ILE A 337 31.64 0.05 1.75
CA ILE A 337 31.26 1.22 0.97
C ILE A 337 31.65 0.89 -0.48
N ASN A 338 30.73 1.10 -1.43
CA ASN A 338 30.85 0.88 -2.89
C ASN A 338 30.14 -0.36 -3.47
N ALA A 339 28.82 -0.43 -3.31
CA ALA A 339 27.97 -0.98 -4.37
C ALA A 339 26.95 0.12 -4.75
N PRO A 340 26.80 0.49 -6.03
CA PRO A 340 25.80 1.47 -6.43
C PRO A 340 24.41 0.88 -6.13
N MET A 341 23.78 1.43 -5.09
CA MET A 341 22.48 1.01 -4.57
C MET A 341 21.40 1.48 -5.54
N LEU A 342 20.93 0.58 -6.39
CA LEU A 342 19.89 0.85 -7.39
C LEU A 342 18.51 0.74 -6.73
N VAL A 343 18.16 1.70 -5.85
CA VAL A 343 16.84 1.75 -5.22
C VAL A 343 15.77 1.70 -6.31
N LEU A 344 15.12 0.54 -6.48
CA LEU A 344 14.06 0.39 -7.47
C LEU A 344 12.92 1.36 -7.13
N LYS A 345 12.48 2.13 -8.13
CA LYS A 345 11.31 2.99 -7.96
C LYS A 345 10.07 2.10 -7.81
N HIS A 346 9.38 2.22 -6.68
CA HIS A 346 8.14 1.52 -6.32
C HIS A 346 7.13 1.39 -7.48
N LEU A 347 6.99 2.45 -8.29
CA LEU A 347 6.07 2.48 -9.43
C LEU A 347 6.51 1.56 -10.59
N GLU A 348 7.82 1.49 -10.87
CA GLU A 348 8.38 0.65 -11.93
C GLU A 348 8.20 -0.83 -11.61
N LEU A 349 8.38 -1.21 -10.33
CA LEU A 349 8.13 -2.57 -9.86
C LEU A 349 6.65 -2.97 -9.99
N ALA A 350 5.74 -2.06 -9.61
CA ALA A 350 4.31 -2.30 -9.76
C ALA A 350 3.90 -2.39 -11.24
N ASP A 351 4.44 -1.52 -12.09
CA ASP A 351 4.16 -1.54 -13.53
C ASP A 351 4.67 -2.83 -14.20
N GLY A 352 5.86 -3.30 -13.83
CA GLY A 352 6.37 -4.61 -14.27
C GLY A 352 5.45 -5.77 -13.86
N PHE A 353 4.93 -5.76 -12.64
CA PHE A 353 3.98 -6.77 -12.18
C PHE A 353 2.66 -6.78 -12.98
N PHE A 354 2.12 -5.61 -13.31
CA PHE A 354 0.90 -5.51 -14.11
C PHE A 354 1.10 -5.93 -15.57
N GLU A 355 2.30 -5.68 -16.12
CA GLU A 355 2.68 -6.17 -17.45
C GLU A 355 2.83 -7.69 -17.46
N ASP A 356 3.43 -8.27 -16.41
CA ASP A 356 3.48 -9.74 -16.27
C ASP A 356 2.08 -10.35 -16.18
N CYS A 357 1.16 -9.72 -15.41
CA CYS A 357 -0.23 -10.15 -15.37
C CYS A 357 -0.91 -10.10 -16.74
N ARG A 358 -0.58 -9.10 -17.55
CA ARG A 358 -1.08 -8.98 -18.91
C ARG A 358 -0.54 -10.11 -19.80
N ASN A 359 0.78 -10.30 -19.81
CA ASN A 359 1.45 -11.33 -20.63
C ASN A 359 0.95 -12.74 -20.29
N TYR A 360 0.93 -13.09 -19.00
CA TYR A 360 0.39 -14.38 -18.57
C TYR A 360 -1.12 -14.49 -18.79
N GLY A 361 -1.86 -13.38 -18.71
CA GLY A 361 -3.28 -13.33 -19.04
C GLY A 361 -3.53 -13.70 -20.51
N GLU A 362 -2.78 -13.11 -21.44
CA GLU A 362 -2.83 -13.42 -22.87
C GLU A 362 -2.49 -14.90 -23.15
N ILE A 363 -1.48 -15.44 -22.48
CA ILE A 363 -1.13 -16.88 -22.57
C ILE A 363 -2.25 -17.78 -22.03
N MET A 364 -2.94 -17.39 -20.96
CA MET A 364 -4.03 -18.18 -20.40
C MET A 364 -5.30 -18.12 -21.26
N VAL A 365 -5.52 -17.01 -21.97
CA VAL A 365 -6.57 -16.90 -22.99
C VAL A 365 -6.24 -17.76 -24.21
N SER A 366 -4.98 -17.80 -24.65
CA SER A 366 -4.57 -18.65 -25.78
C SER A 366 -4.76 -20.14 -25.47
N LYS A 367 -4.52 -20.55 -24.21
CA LYS A 367 -4.76 -21.92 -23.70
C LYS A 367 -6.22 -22.23 -23.33
N ASP A 368 -7.16 -21.32 -23.58
CA ASP A 368 -8.59 -21.45 -23.23
C ASP A 368 -8.86 -21.70 -21.73
N VAL A 369 -7.90 -21.35 -20.87
CA VAL A 369 -8.04 -21.42 -19.41
C VAL A 369 -8.79 -20.20 -18.87
N ILE A 370 -8.65 -19.03 -19.52
CA ILE A 370 -9.44 -17.85 -19.22
C ILE A 370 -10.49 -17.64 -20.31
N THR A 371 -11.75 -17.51 -19.91
CA THR A 371 -12.91 -17.35 -20.80
C THR A 371 -13.45 -15.93 -20.77
N LEU A 372 -14.27 -15.56 -21.78
CA LEU A 372 -14.96 -14.27 -21.81
C LEU A 372 -15.82 -14.05 -20.56
N LYS A 373 -16.46 -15.12 -20.07
CA LYS A 373 -17.29 -15.09 -18.86
C LYS A 373 -16.46 -14.68 -17.63
N ASP A 374 -15.23 -15.15 -17.50
CA ASP A 374 -14.36 -14.80 -16.37
C ASP A 374 -14.02 -13.30 -16.36
N ILE A 375 -13.87 -12.69 -17.55
CA ILE A 375 -13.61 -11.25 -17.70
C ILE A 375 -14.89 -10.44 -17.45
N GLU A 376 -16.04 -10.91 -17.91
CA GLU A 376 -17.34 -10.29 -17.62
C GLU A 376 -17.70 -10.34 -16.13
N ASP A 377 -17.42 -11.46 -15.47
CA ASP A 377 -17.62 -11.65 -14.03
C ASP A 377 -16.65 -10.77 -13.23
N ALA A 378 -15.41 -10.61 -13.70
CA ALA A 378 -14.45 -9.66 -13.11
C ALA A 378 -14.92 -8.21 -13.25
N LYS A 379 -15.52 -7.82 -14.39
CA LYS A 379 -16.06 -6.47 -14.60
C LYS A 379 -17.36 -6.20 -13.85
N SER A 380 -18.20 -7.22 -13.70
CA SER A 380 -19.50 -7.12 -13.01
C SER A 380 -19.39 -7.28 -11.49
N ASN A 381 -18.16 -7.42 -10.96
CA ASN A 381 -17.87 -7.60 -9.52
C ASN A 381 -18.64 -8.77 -8.88
N LYS A 382 -18.90 -9.83 -9.64
CA LYS A 382 -19.48 -11.06 -9.09
C LYS A 382 -18.40 -11.92 -8.45
N ASP A 383 -18.77 -12.77 -7.50
CA ASP A 383 -17.86 -13.71 -6.83
C ASP A 383 -17.06 -14.60 -7.81
N CYS A 384 -17.60 -14.84 -9.01
CA CYS A 384 -16.94 -15.59 -10.09
C CYS A 384 -15.76 -14.84 -10.76
N GLY A 385 -15.62 -13.52 -10.55
CA GLY A 385 -14.52 -12.71 -11.10
C GLY A 385 -13.17 -12.89 -10.38
N GLN A 386 -13.12 -13.74 -9.35
CA GLN A 386 -11.91 -13.97 -8.56
C GLN A 386 -10.80 -14.68 -9.33
N VAL A 387 -11.10 -15.42 -10.40
CA VAL A 387 -10.09 -16.03 -11.28
C VAL A 387 -9.17 -14.96 -11.87
N ILE A 388 -9.74 -13.86 -12.37
CA ILE A 388 -8.97 -12.76 -12.96
C ILE A 388 -8.42 -11.83 -11.89
N THR A 389 -9.23 -11.42 -10.91
CA THR A 389 -8.85 -10.38 -9.95
C THR A 389 -7.92 -10.86 -8.84
N ILE A 390 -7.92 -12.17 -8.53
CA ILE A 390 -7.08 -12.78 -7.49
C ILE A 390 -6.21 -13.90 -8.06
N GLY A 391 -6.77 -14.80 -8.87
CA GLY A 391 -6.08 -15.96 -9.41
C GLY A 391 -4.93 -15.60 -10.35
N LEU A 392 -5.18 -14.75 -11.36
CA LEU A 392 -4.16 -14.36 -12.36
C LEU A 392 -2.96 -13.64 -11.72
N PRO A 393 -3.13 -12.63 -10.85
CA PRO A 393 -1.97 -12.04 -10.19
C PRO A 393 -1.29 -12.99 -9.20
N ALA A 394 -2.02 -13.90 -8.55
CA ALA A 394 -1.41 -14.94 -7.72
C ALA A 394 -0.56 -15.92 -8.56
N TYR A 395 -1.03 -16.28 -9.76
CA TYR A 395 -0.29 -17.08 -10.72
C TYR A 395 1.01 -16.37 -11.15
N CYS A 396 0.97 -15.06 -11.41
CA CYS A 396 2.17 -14.30 -11.79
C CYS A 396 3.22 -14.25 -10.67
N ILE A 397 2.79 -14.10 -9.41
CA ILE A 397 3.67 -14.21 -8.24
C ILE A 397 4.28 -15.62 -8.18
N LEU A 398 3.47 -16.67 -8.36
CA LEU A 398 3.94 -18.05 -8.37
C LEU A 398 5.00 -18.28 -9.46
N GLN A 399 4.77 -17.82 -10.69
CA GLN A 399 5.74 -17.97 -11.78
C GLN A 399 7.06 -17.27 -11.46
N THR A 400 6.99 -16.08 -10.86
CA THR A 400 8.18 -15.35 -10.39
C THR A 400 8.92 -16.14 -9.30
N LEU A 401 8.20 -16.76 -8.37
CA LEU A 401 8.76 -17.57 -7.29
C LEU A 401 9.46 -18.83 -7.81
N ILE A 402 8.80 -19.58 -8.69
CA ILE A 402 9.36 -20.78 -9.33
C ILE A 402 10.64 -20.42 -10.09
N ARG A 403 10.60 -19.36 -10.91
CA ARG A 403 11.78 -18.86 -11.63
C ARG A 403 12.92 -18.49 -10.68
N SER A 404 12.60 -17.79 -9.59
CA SER A 404 13.58 -17.36 -8.59
C SER A 404 14.19 -18.54 -7.83
N ALA A 405 13.41 -19.59 -7.58
CA ALA A 405 13.84 -20.83 -6.94
C ALA A 405 14.77 -21.64 -7.87
N LYS A 406 14.38 -21.82 -9.14
CA LYS A 406 15.19 -22.48 -10.18
C LYS A 406 16.53 -21.78 -10.42
N ALA A 407 16.54 -20.45 -10.42
CA ALA A 407 17.75 -19.65 -10.57
C ALA A 407 18.64 -19.63 -9.32
N ASN A 408 18.23 -20.26 -8.21
CA ASN A 408 18.92 -20.22 -6.92
C ASN A 408 19.25 -18.79 -6.45
N SER A 409 18.36 -17.83 -6.78
CA SER A 409 18.56 -16.42 -6.43
C SER A 409 18.32 -16.18 -4.93
N THR A 410 19.03 -15.21 -4.37
CA THR A 410 18.87 -14.81 -2.97
C THR A 410 17.56 -14.06 -2.73
N GLY A 411 17.08 -13.30 -3.71
CA GLY A 411 15.89 -12.47 -3.72
C GLY A 411 14.79 -12.98 -4.65
N LEU A 412 14.04 -12.07 -5.26
CA LEU A 412 13.07 -12.35 -6.32
C LEU A 412 13.62 -11.88 -7.66
N LEU A 413 13.69 -12.79 -8.62
CA LEU A 413 14.16 -12.52 -9.98
C LEU A 413 12.99 -12.04 -10.85
N LEU A 414 13.08 -10.79 -11.33
CA LEU A 414 12.08 -10.19 -12.21
C LEU A 414 12.11 -10.81 -13.63
N ASN A 415 11.13 -10.43 -14.45
CA ASN A 415 10.91 -11.05 -15.76
C ASN A 415 12.01 -10.76 -16.79
N ASP A 416 12.83 -9.74 -16.54
CA ASP A 416 14.01 -9.44 -17.33
C ASP A 416 15.17 -10.43 -17.10
N ASN A 417 15.04 -11.38 -16.16
CA ASN A 417 16.07 -12.34 -15.75
C ASN A 417 17.39 -11.69 -15.28
N VAL A 418 17.39 -10.38 -15.03
CA VAL A 418 18.58 -9.61 -14.67
C VAL A 418 18.37 -8.89 -13.34
N THR A 419 17.18 -8.34 -13.10
CA THR A 419 16.91 -7.55 -11.91
C THR A 419 16.47 -8.45 -10.76
N GLU A 420 17.26 -8.46 -9.69
CA GLU A 420 16.98 -9.19 -8.45
C GLU A 420 16.56 -8.24 -7.33
N ILE A 421 15.40 -8.54 -6.72
CA ILE A 421 14.90 -7.82 -5.55
C ILE A 421 15.32 -8.58 -4.30
N THR A 422 16.34 -8.08 -3.65
CA THR A 422 16.84 -8.59 -2.37
C THR A 422 16.36 -7.71 -1.22
N SER A 423 16.57 -8.17 0.02
CA SER A 423 16.29 -7.38 1.23
C SER A 423 17.05 -6.05 1.28
N THR A 424 18.16 -5.92 0.54
CA THR A 424 19.03 -4.74 0.52
C THR A 424 18.73 -3.79 -0.66
N ASN A 425 18.11 -4.28 -1.74
CA ASN A 425 17.76 -3.49 -2.93
C ASN A 425 16.27 -3.11 -2.99
N ARG A 426 15.49 -3.50 -1.98
CA ARG A 426 14.04 -3.27 -1.96
C ARG A 426 13.71 -1.79 -1.74
N PRO A 427 12.52 -1.34 -2.20
CA PRO A 427 12.02 -0.03 -1.84
C PRO A 427 11.79 0.07 -0.31
N ALA A 428 12.19 1.17 0.32
CA ALA A 428 12.26 1.35 1.78
C ALA A 428 10.89 1.56 2.49
N ASP A 429 9.81 1.06 1.91
CA ASP A 429 8.46 1.20 2.47
C ASP A 429 8.07 -0.06 3.28
N ALA A 430 7.55 0.15 4.49
CA ALA A 430 7.01 -0.89 5.38
C ALA A 430 5.98 -1.78 4.67
N PHE A 431 5.26 -1.23 3.68
CA PHE A 431 4.39 -1.98 2.79
C PHE A 431 5.09 -3.18 2.12
N TYR A 432 6.25 -2.95 1.52
CA TYR A 432 6.98 -4.02 0.83
C TYR A 432 7.57 -5.02 1.82
N GLU A 433 7.91 -4.61 3.05
CA GLU A 433 8.35 -5.57 4.07
C GLU A 433 7.27 -6.58 4.44
N TRP A 434 6.03 -6.10 4.60
CA TRP A 434 4.89 -6.94 4.95
C TRP A 434 4.53 -7.94 3.85
N PHE A 435 4.80 -7.63 2.58
CA PHE A 435 4.52 -8.54 1.45
C PHE A 435 5.73 -9.38 1.02
N LEU A 436 6.94 -8.82 1.03
CA LEU A 436 8.14 -9.48 0.53
C LEU A 436 8.56 -10.65 1.42
N ASN A 437 8.50 -10.49 2.75
CA ASN A 437 8.92 -11.54 3.66
C ASN A 437 8.05 -12.81 3.52
N PRO A 438 6.70 -12.74 3.51
CA PRO A 438 5.87 -13.91 3.22
C PRO A 438 6.16 -14.56 1.87
N VAL A 439 6.41 -13.74 0.82
CA VAL A 439 6.68 -14.23 -0.55
C VAL A 439 8.05 -14.93 -0.62
N LEU A 440 9.09 -14.40 0.01
CA LEU A 440 10.40 -15.05 0.11
C LEU A 440 10.33 -16.37 0.89
N ILE A 441 9.53 -16.45 1.96
CA ILE A 441 9.31 -17.71 2.68
C ILE A 441 8.67 -18.75 1.75
N ILE A 442 7.68 -18.35 0.93
CA ILE A 442 7.06 -19.25 -0.05
C ILE A 442 8.08 -19.68 -1.11
N LYS A 443 8.99 -18.78 -1.55
CA LYS A 443 10.10 -19.12 -2.45
C LYS A 443 10.95 -20.24 -1.87
N ASP A 444 11.36 -20.09 -0.62
CA ASP A 444 12.24 -21.05 0.05
C ASP A 444 11.54 -22.40 0.26
N GLN A 445 10.21 -22.40 0.47
CA GLN A 445 9.39 -23.61 0.51
C GLN A 445 9.31 -24.30 -0.86
N ILE A 446 8.98 -23.56 -1.92
CA ILE A 446 8.96 -24.09 -3.29
C ILE A 446 10.33 -24.67 -3.68
N ARG A 447 11.41 -23.99 -3.29
CA ARG A 447 12.78 -24.46 -3.50
C ARG A 447 13.08 -25.75 -2.74
N ALA A 448 12.64 -25.86 -1.50
CA ALA A 448 12.85 -27.04 -0.67
C ALA A 448 12.04 -28.25 -1.15
N GLU A 449 10.88 -28.01 -1.77
CA GLU A 449 9.98 -29.04 -2.31
C GLU A 449 10.44 -29.61 -3.66
N ASP A 450 11.35 -28.92 -4.37
CA ASP A 450 11.94 -29.31 -5.67
C ASP A 450 10.88 -29.83 -6.67
N LEU A 451 9.97 -28.93 -7.05
CA LEU A 451 8.79 -29.23 -7.86
C LEU A 451 9.16 -29.77 -9.26
N SER A 452 8.47 -30.81 -9.71
CA SER A 452 8.55 -31.26 -11.10
C SER A 452 7.73 -30.34 -12.04
N GLU A 453 8.00 -30.38 -13.36
CA GLU A 453 7.26 -29.55 -14.32
C GLU A 453 5.73 -29.80 -14.31
N SER A 454 5.30 -31.04 -14.08
CA SER A 454 3.88 -31.37 -13.97
C SER A 454 3.25 -30.84 -12.68
N GLU A 455 4.01 -30.79 -11.59
CA GLU A 455 3.58 -30.23 -10.31
C GLU A 455 3.50 -28.70 -10.34
N GLU A 456 4.43 -28.05 -11.05
CA GLU A 456 4.38 -26.61 -11.30
C GLU A 456 3.13 -26.23 -12.10
N GLU A 457 2.79 -27.01 -13.13
CA GLU A 457 1.57 -26.79 -13.91
C GLU A 457 0.32 -27.01 -13.06
N TYR A 458 0.30 -28.07 -12.24
CA TYR A 458 -0.79 -28.37 -11.32
C TYR A 458 -0.99 -27.23 -10.31
N LEU A 459 0.08 -26.82 -9.63
CA LEU A 459 0.06 -25.72 -8.65
C LEU A 459 -0.35 -24.39 -9.31
N GLY A 460 0.09 -24.15 -10.54
CA GLY A 460 -0.29 -22.99 -11.35
C GLY A 460 -1.79 -22.92 -11.61
N LYS A 461 -2.39 -24.01 -12.10
CA LYS A 461 -3.83 -24.10 -12.33
C LYS A 461 -4.62 -24.07 -11.02
N LEU A 462 -4.11 -24.70 -9.96
CA LEU A 462 -4.71 -24.64 -8.62
C LEU A 462 -4.80 -23.20 -8.12
N VAL A 463 -3.71 -22.43 -8.18
CA VAL A 463 -3.67 -21.02 -7.76
C VAL A 463 -4.63 -20.15 -8.58
N LEU A 464 -4.72 -20.39 -9.89
CA LEU A 464 -5.57 -19.62 -10.79
C LEU A 464 -7.06 -19.91 -10.58
N LEU A 465 -7.44 -21.20 -10.51
CA LEU A 465 -8.82 -21.67 -10.56
C LEU A 465 -9.44 -22.03 -9.21
N SER A 466 -8.72 -21.91 -8.09
CA SER A 466 -9.22 -22.21 -6.74
C SER A 466 -10.56 -21.54 -6.36
N SER A 467 -10.96 -20.47 -7.05
CA SER A 467 -12.24 -19.78 -6.82
C SER A 467 -13.45 -20.50 -7.44
N ASP A 468 -13.22 -21.37 -8.42
CA ASP A 468 -14.24 -22.08 -9.17
C ASP A 468 -14.01 -23.60 -9.03
N PRO A 469 -14.60 -24.25 -8.01
CA PRO A 469 -14.38 -25.66 -7.74
C PRO A 469 -14.96 -26.58 -8.82
N GLU A 470 -15.94 -26.12 -9.60
CA GLU A 470 -16.50 -26.89 -10.72
C GLU A 470 -15.51 -26.93 -11.87
N ARG A 471 -14.95 -25.77 -12.24
CA ARG A 471 -13.87 -25.72 -13.23
C ARG A 471 -12.62 -26.40 -12.71
N LEU A 472 -12.30 -26.32 -11.43
CA LEU A 472 -11.17 -27.05 -10.85
C LEU A 472 -11.34 -28.57 -10.98
N LYS A 473 -12.58 -29.09 -10.89
CA LYS A 473 -12.87 -30.51 -11.10
C LYS A 473 -12.94 -30.92 -12.57
N ASN A 474 -13.42 -30.04 -13.44
CA ASN A 474 -13.67 -30.32 -14.86
C ASN A 474 -12.48 -30.01 -15.77
N SER A 475 -11.63 -29.06 -15.39
CA SER A 475 -10.37 -28.81 -16.09
C SER A 475 -9.40 -29.91 -15.71
N ASN A 476 -8.80 -30.57 -16.69
CA ASN A 476 -7.72 -31.52 -16.47
C ASN A 476 -6.50 -30.73 -15.93
N ILE A 477 -6.46 -30.49 -14.61
CA ILE A 477 -5.42 -29.69 -13.94
C ILE A 477 -4.03 -30.33 -14.10
N GLY A 478 -3.97 -31.60 -14.49
CA GLY A 478 -2.80 -32.45 -14.47
C GLY A 478 -3.06 -33.60 -13.50
N SER A 479 -2.21 -34.62 -13.51
CA SER A 479 -2.29 -35.68 -12.50
C SER A 479 -2.01 -35.06 -11.12
N PRO A 480 -2.92 -35.18 -10.14
CA PRO A 480 -2.67 -34.67 -8.80
C PRO A 480 -1.46 -35.39 -8.19
N PRO A 481 -0.75 -34.76 -7.23
CA PRO A 481 0.34 -35.42 -6.52
C PRO A 481 -0.13 -36.75 -5.91
N GLU A 482 0.73 -37.77 -5.96
CA GLU A 482 0.40 -39.14 -5.53
C GLU A 482 0.07 -39.23 -4.04
N SER A 483 0.70 -38.40 -3.21
CA SER A 483 0.48 -38.38 -1.76
C SER A 483 -0.53 -37.31 -1.33
N ASP A 484 -1.42 -37.66 -0.42
CA ASP A 484 -2.38 -36.73 0.20
C ASP A 484 -1.68 -35.59 0.97
N LEU A 485 -0.50 -35.86 1.54
CA LEU A 485 0.32 -34.85 2.21
C LEU A 485 0.76 -33.74 1.25
N ARG A 486 1.36 -34.11 0.12
CA ARG A 486 1.82 -33.17 -0.91
C ARG A 486 0.68 -32.37 -1.54
N ARG A 487 -0.50 -32.98 -1.69
CA ARG A 487 -1.72 -32.27 -2.09
C ARG A 487 -2.13 -31.20 -1.07
N ALA A 488 -2.11 -31.55 0.22
CA ALA A 488 -2.45 -30.61 1.28
C ALA A 488 -1.43 -29.45 1.40
N GLU A 489 -0.15 -29.71 1.12
CA GLU A 489 0.90 -28.69 1.04
C GLU A 489 0.65 -27.71 -0.10
N PHE A 490 0.35 -28.21 -1.31
CA PHE A 490 0.02 -27.37 -2.46
C PHE A 490 -1.25 -26.54 -2.23
N ASP A 491 -2.28 -27.14 -1.62
CA ASP A 491 -3.49 -26.41 -1.21
C ASP A 491 -3.16 -25.31 -0.19
N ALA A 492 -2.21 -25.54 0.71
CA ALA A 492 -1.77 -24.54 1.68
C ALA A 492 -0.99 -23.40 1.02
N LEU A 493 -0.08 -23.71 0.09
CA LEU A 493 0.65 -22.73 -0.71
C LEU A 493 -0.30 -21.89 -1.56
N ALA A 494 -1.23 -22.53 -2.26
CA ALA A 494 -2.21 -21.85 -3.10
C ALA A 494 -3.12 -20.93 -2.28
N ARG A 495 -3.62 -21.38 -1.13
CA ARG A 495 -4.41 -20.54 -0.21
C ARG A 495 -3.61 -19.32 0.29
N ARG A 496 -2.33 -19.50 0.64
CA ARG A 496 -1.47 -18.39 1.10
C ARG A 496 -1.21 -17.38 -0.01
N LEU A 497 -0.85 -17.83 -1.22
CA LEU A 497 -0.63 -16.96 -2.37
C LEU A 497 -1.89 -16.18 -2.74
N ARG A 498 -3.04 -16.85 -2.84
CA ARG A 498 -4.32 -16.19 -3.10
C ARG A 498 -4.71 -15.22 -1.99
N GLY A 499 -4.40 -15.53 -0.72
CA GLY A 499 -4.61 -14.62 0.40
C GLY A 499 -3.78 -13.34 0.31
N ILE A 500 -2.51 -13.47 -0.10
CA ILE A 500 -1.62 -12.34 -0.38
C ILE A 500 -2.21 -11.49 -1.51
N THR A 501 -2.52 -12.09 -2.65
CA THR A 501 -3.05 -11.36 -3.81
C THR A 501 -4.42 -10.75 -3.53
N LYS A 502 -5.29 -11.43 -2.76
CA LYS A 502 -6.58 -10.86 -2.30
C LYS A 502 -6.38 -9.62 -1.43
N SER A 503 -5.29 -9.57 -0.66
CA SER A 503 -4.95 -8.39 0.13
C SER A 503 -4.42 -7.27 -0.77
N ILE A 504 -3.61 -7.61 -1.78
CA ILE A 504 -3.10 -6.66 -2.78
C ILE A 504 -4.24 -6.08 -3.64
N SER A 505 -5.22 -6.89 -4.02
CA SER A 505 -6.32 -6.46 -4.90
C SER A 505 -7.31 -5.51 -4.24
N ARG A 506 -7.29 -5.40 -2.91
CA ARG A 506 -8.06 -4.42 -2.12
C ARG A 506 -7.45 -3.03 -2.14
N TYR A 507 -6.27 -2.82 -2.72
CA TYR A 507 -5.73 -1.46 -2.85
C TYR A 507 -6.39 -0.72 -4.02
N PRO A 508 -6.79 0.55 -3.84
CA PRO A 508 -7.45 1.31 -4.90
C PRO A 508 -6.55 1.52 -6.12
N THR A 509 -5.24 1.67 -5.89
CA THR A 509 -4.22 1.79 -6.94
C THR A 509 -4.10 0.51 -7.78
N PHE A 510 -4.27 -0.66 -7.15
CA PHE A 510 -4.21 -1.94 -7.85
C PHE A 510 -5.33 -2.02 -8.88
N ARG A 511 -6.57 -1.77 -8.47
CA ARG A 511 -7.74 -1.86 -9.35
C ARG A 511 -7.61 -0.98 -10.59
N ARG A 512 -7.21 0.29 -10.42
CA ARG A 512 -7.05 1.23 -11.53
C ARG A 512 -6.00 0.79 -12.55
N ARG A 513 -4.89 0.25 -12.08
CA ARG A 513 -3.80 -0.23 -12.96
C ARG A 513 -4.17 -1.56 -13.61
N PHE A 514 -4.78 -2.45 -12.85
CA PHE A 514 -5.20 -3.76 -13.32
C PHE A 514 -6.36 -3.71 -14.33
N ASP A 515 -7.27 -2.74 -14.20
CA ASP A 515 -8.35 -2.51 -15.18
C ASP A 515 -7.79 -2.26 -16.59
N GLY A 516 -6.63 -1.60 -16.69
CA GLY A 516 -5.90 -1.41 -17.95
C GLY A 516 -5.46 -2.74 -18.56
N SER A 517 -4.82 -3.61 -17.76
CA SER A 517 -4.41 -4.96 -18.19
C SER A 517 -5.62 -5.81 -18.59
N ILE A 518 -6.71 -5.80 -17.81
CA ILE A 518 -7.95 -6.54 -18.13
C ILE A 518 -8.52 -6.10 -19.48
N LYS A 519 -8.50 -4.79 -19.78
CA LYS A 519 -9.03 -4.26 -21.03
C LYS A 519 -8.27 -4.83 -22.24
N ILE A 520 -6.95 -4.91 -22.16
CA ILE A 520 -6.12 -5.45 -23.25
C ILE A 520 -6.33 -6.95 -23.40
N ILE A 521 -6.36 -7.70 -22.28
CA ILE A 521 -6.67 -9.15 -22.30
C ILE A 521 -8.03 -9.40 -22.97
N LEU A 522 -9.03 -8.55 -22.70
CA LEU A 522 -10.35 -8.64 -23.35
C LEU A 522 -10.28 -8.38 -24.85
N GLU A 523 -9.50 -7.39 -25.29
CA GLU A 523 -9.34 -7.08 -26.72
C GLU A 523 -8.72 -8.27 -27.48
N GLU A 524 -7.70 -8.92 -26.90
CA GLU A 524 -7.10 -10.14 -27.47
C GLU A 524 -8.08 -11.32 -27.46
N LEU A 525 -8.86 -11.49 -26.39
CA LEU A 525 -9.88 -12.55 -26.33
C LEU A 525 -10.96 -12.35 -27.41
N VAL A 526 -11.40 -11.10 -27.63
CA VAL A 526 -12.38 -10.76 -28.68
C VAL A 526 -11.79 -10.99 -30.07
N LYS A 527 -10.50 -10.69 -30.29
CA LYS A 527 -9.79 -10.94 -31.54
C LYS A 527 -9.68 -12.44 -31.83
N LYS A 528 -9.25 -13.25 -30.86
CA LYS A 528 -9.21 -14.72 -30.96
C LYS A 528 -10.56 -15.29 -31.36
N ASN A 529 -11.63 -14.88 -30.67
CA ASN A 529 -13.00 -15.32 -30.96
C ASN A 529 -13.55 -14.83 -32.32
N GLY A 530 -13.06 -13.69 -32.83
CA GLY A 530 -13.41 -13.15 -34.13
C GLY A 530 -12.73 -13.87 -35.29
N ASP A 531 -11.50 -14.34 -35.09
CA ASP A 531 -10.73 -15.09 -36.08
C ASP A 531 -11.18 -16.57 -36.15
N SER A 532 -11.57 -17.17 -35.02
CA SER A 532 -12.20 -18.50 -35.00
C SER A 532 -13.59 -18.52 -35.65
N ARG A 533 -14.31 -17.39 -35.68
CA ARG A 533 -15.58 -17.26 -36.43
C ARG A 533 -15.42 -17.04 -37.93
N LYS A 534 -14.23 -16.68 -38.41
CA LYS A 534 -13.94 -16.60 -39.86
C LYS A 534 -13.49 -17.93 -40.45
N SER A 535 -13.22 -18.92 -39.60
CA SER A 535 -12.75 -20.26 -39.99
C SER A 535 -13.84 -21.34 -39.95
N GLU A 536 -15.03 -21.01 -39.44
CA GLU A 536 -16.21 -21.89 -39.45
C GLU A 536 -17.38 -21.17 -40.16
N ASP A 537 -17.57 -21.45 -41.45
CA ASP A 537 -18.76 -21.01 -42.20
C ASP A 537 -19.84 -22.11 -42.22
N LEU A 538 -21.10 -21.66 -42.09
CA LEU A 538 -22.41 -22.33 -42.28
C LEU A 538 -23.13 -23.00 -41.08
N GLU A 539 -23.78 -22.21 -40.22
CA GLU A 539 -25.27 -22.15 -40.05
C GLU A 539 -25.67 -21.14 -38.94
N PRO A 540 -26.85 -20.49 -39.02
CA PRO A 540 -27.18 -19.37 -38.15
C PRO A 540 -27.92 -19.83 -36.88
N LEU A 541 -27.37 -19.51 -35.69
CA LEU A 541 -28.16 -19.51 -34.45
C LEU A 541 -28.23 -18.10 -33.82
N ASN A 542 -29.47 -17.72 -33.52
CA ASN A 542 -29.94 -16.40 -33.14
C ASN A 542 -29.22 -15.81 -31.91
N LEU A 543 -28.41 -14.76 -32.13
CA LEU A 543 -27.94 -13.91 -31.05
C LEU A 543 -28.95 -12.76 -30.82
N SER A 544 -29.62 -12.81 -29.68
CA SER A 544 -30.50 -11.75 -29.20
C SER A 544 -29.76 -10.40 -29.16
N ARG A 545 -30.48 -9.40 -29.68
CA ARG A 545 -30.05 -8.07 -30.08
C ARG A 545 -29.87 -7.18 -28.85
N SER A 546 -28.63 -6.96 -28.40
CA SER A 546 -28.31 -5.94 -27.37
C SER A 546 -27.19 -4.97 -27.79
N LYS A 547 -27.05 -4.70 -29.09
CA LYS A 547 -26.08 -3.73 -29.62
C LYS A 547 -26.59 -2.27 -29.67
N SER A 548 -27.83 -1.99 -29.25
CA SER A 548 -28.46 -0.68 -29.49
C SER A 548 -28.27 0.36 -28.36
N MET A 549 -27.98 -0.05 -27.12
CA MET A 549 -27.85 0.90 -26.00
C MET A 549 -26.40 1.36 -25.73
N PHE A 550 -25.40 0.62 -26.23
CA PHE A 550 -23.98 0.81 -25.87
C PHE A 550 -23.23 1.80 -26.76
N ALA A 551 -23.70 2.12 -27.96
CA ALA A 551 -23.06 3.11 -28.84
C ALA A 551 -23.46 4.56 -28.51
N ARG A 552 -24.56 4.77 -27.77
CA ARG A 552 -25.14 6.11 -27.55
C ARG A 552 -24.63 6.82 -26.30
N VAL A 553 -23.94 6.12 -25.39
CA VAL A 553 -23.37 6.71 -24.16
C VAL A 553 -21.90 7.15 -24.36
N PHE A 554 -21.22 6.69 -25.41
CA PHE A 554 -19.78 6.92 -25.62
C PHE A 554 -19.42 7.86 -26.78
N GLY A 555 -20.40 8.56 -27.36
CA GLY A 555 -20.20 9.41 -28.53
C GLY A 555 -20.42 10.90 -28.29
N GLN A 556 -19.66 11.55 -27.38
CA GLN A 556 -19.47 13.00 -27.45
C GLN A 556 -18.30 13.50 -26.58
N LYS A 557 -17.12 13.66 -27.21
CA LYS A 557 -16.27 14.87 -27.19
C LYS A 557 -14.93 14.56 -27.84
N SER A 558 -14.89 14.70 -29.16
CA SER A 558 -13.67 14.93 -29.93
C SER A 558 -13.89 16.22 -30.71
N VAL A 559 -13.33 17.32 -30.21
CA VAL A 559 -13.28 18.61 -30.90
C VAL A 559 -12.41 18.43 -32.14
N ARG A 560 -13.04 18.52 -33.32
CA ARG A 560 -12.39 18.36 -34.62
C ARG A 560 -11.72 19.67 -35.02
N ASN A 561 -10.40 19.74 -34.92
CA ASN A 561 -9.59 20.68 -35.70
C ASN A 561 -9.79 20.37 -37.19
N ARG A 562 -10.34 21.33 -37.93
CA ARG A 562 -10.34 21.31 -39.40
C ARG A 562 -9.44 22.46 -39.89
N THR A 563 -8.24 22.09 -40.28
CA THR A 563 -7.45 22.84 -41.25
C THR A 563 -8.09 22.63 -42.62
N ASN A 564 -8.45 23.69 -43.32
CA ASN A 564 -8.15 23.79 -44.75
C ASN A 564 -8.21 25.25 -45.22
N LYS A 565 -7.28 25.50 -46.13
CA LYS A 565 -6.81 26.74 -46.74
C LYS A 565 -7.79 27.31 -47.77
N ASN A 566 -7.59 28.61 -48.01
CA ASN A 566 -7.86 29.40 -49.23
C ASN A 566 -9.33 29.82 -49.44
N GLU A 567 -9.67 31.03 -49.90
CA GLU A 567 -9.02 32.33 -50.16
C GLU A 567 -10.15 33.28 -50.63
N PHE A 568 -9.89 34.59 -50.62
CA PHE A 568 -10.64 35.70 -51.25
C PHE A 568 -11.81 36.38 -50.50
N ASP A 569 -11.50 37.63 -50.10
CA ASP A 569 -12.20 38.88 -50.40
C ASP A 569 -13.63 39.13 -49.88
N GLN A 570 -13.81 40.14 -49.01
CA GLN A 570 -14.01 41.56 -49.40
C GLN A 570 -14.50 42.39 -48.19
N VAL A 571 -13.80 43.51 -47.95
CA VAL A 571 -14.30 44.86 -47.61
C VAL A 571 -15.42 45.00 -46.57
N ALA A 572 -15.06 45.52 -45.38
CA ALA A 572 -15.46 46.84 -44.83
C ALA A 572 -14.95 46.97 -43.39
#